data_AF-A0A4S3ZVS5-F1
#
_entry.id   AF-A0A4S3ZVS5-F1
#
_cell.length_a   1.000
_cell.length_b   1.000
_cell.length_c   1.000
_cell.angle_alpha   90.00
_cell.angle_beta   90.00
_cell.angle_gamma   90.00
#
_symmetry.space_group_name_H-M   'P 1'
#
loop_
_entity.id
_entity.type
_entity.pdbx_description
1 polymer ?
#
loop_
_entity_poly.entity_id
_entity_poly.type
_entity_poly.pdbx_seq_one_letter_code
_entity_poly.pdbx_strand_id
1 'polypeptide(L)'
;MNRTVGAKIRHLRKTRGYSQEEVAEKLNISQSAYARIENGESQSWASHIEQLSTIFEVKPKSFLSKQKESPSTKKQKDKLLFRDSLLALNEVYQKLIDQYEKRLQEKDELITLLKREKDHL
;
A
#
# COMPACT_ATOMS: atom_id res chain seq x y z
N MET A 1 21.71 2.79 -10.84
CA MET A 1 20.86 2.43 -11.99
C MET A 1 20.59 0.93 -12.07
N ASN A 2 21.64 0.08 -12.08
CA ASN A 2 21.48 -1.38 -12.16
C ASN A 2 20.63 -1.99 -11.04
N ARG A 3 20.84 -1.61 -9.78
CA ARG A 3 20.04 -2.09 -8.65
C ARG A 3 18.54 -1.80 -8.81
N THR A 4 18.20 -0.63 -9.35
CA THR A 4 16.80 -0.24 -9.59
C THR A 4 16.16 -1.10 -10.68
N VAL A 5 16.90 -1.36 -11.77
CA VAL A 5 16.43 -2.23 -12.86
C VAL A 5 16.30 -3.68 -12.38
N GLY A 6 17.32 -4.21 -11.69
CA GLY A 6 17.31 -5.55 -11.11
C GLY A 6 16.14 -5.77 -10.15
N ALA A 7 15.84 -4.78 -9.29
CA ALA A 7 14.69 -4.82 -8.38
C ALA A 7 13.35 -4.90 -9.14
N LYS A 8 13.21 -4.20 -10.27
CA LYS A 8 12.00 -4.29 -11.10
C LYS A 8 11.87 -5.63 -11.81
N ILE A 9 12.96 -6.15 -12.36
CA ILE A 9 13.00 -7.48 -12.99
C ILE A 9 12.54 -8.52 -11.96
N ARG A 10 13.08 -8.46 -10.74
CA ARG A 10 12.64 -9.30 -9.61
C ARG A 10 11.16 -9.14 -9.28
N HIS A 11 10.66 -7.90 -9.28
CA HIS A 11 9.25 -7.64 -9.01
C HIS A 11 8.35 -8.26 -10.09
N LEU A 12 8.64 -8.03 -11.36
CA LEU A 12 7.90 -8.58 -12.49
C LEU A 12 7.90 -10.11 -12.47
N ARG A 13 9.07 -10.72 -12.24
CA ARG A 13 9.21 -12.17 -12.10
C ARG A 13 8.27 -12.73 -11.03
N LYS A 14 8.31 -12.15 -9.81
CA LYS A 14 7.48 -12.59 -8.69
C LYS A 14 5.99 -12.39 -8.95
N THR A 15 5.60 -11.28 -9.58
CA THR A 15 4.20 -11.00 -9.94
C THR A 15 3.68 -12.00 -10.98
N ARG A 16 4.53 -12.48 -11.89
CA ARG A 16 4.22 -13.52 -12.86
C ARG A 16 4.33 -14.94 -12.29
N GLY A 17 4.75 -15.09 -11.04
CA GLY A 17 4.87 -16.39 -10.37
C GLY A 17 6.10 -17.22 -10.78
N TYR A 18 7.04 -16.65 -11.52
CA TYR A 18 8.20 -17.40 -12.03
C TYR A 18 9.32 -17.56 -10.98
N SER A 19 10.02 -18.70 -11.02
CA SER A 19 11.29 -18.94 -10.34
C SER A 19 12.46 -18.26 -11.07
N GLN A 20 13.64 -18.18 -10.43
CA GLN A 20 14.81 -17.61 -11.09
C GLN A 20 15.31 -18.54 -12.20
N GLU A 21 15.19 -19.84 -12.00
CA GLU A 21 15.52 -20.92 -12.92
C GLU A 21 14.68 -20.81 -14.19
N GLU A 22 13.36 -20.66 -14.07
CA GLU A 22 12.44 -20.59 -15.21
C GLU A 22 12.73 -19.39 -16.12
N VAL A 23 13.05 -18.22 -15.55
CA VAL A 23 13.39 -17.04 -16.36
C VAL A 23 14.80 -17.16 -16.94
N ALA A 24 15.74 -17.74 -16.19
CA ALA A 24 17.09 -17.98 -16.68
C ALA A 24 17.09 -18.92 -17.89
N GLU A 25 16.28 -19.99 -17.86
CA GLU A 25 16.08 -20.90 -18.98
C GLU A 25 15.48 -20.19 -20.20
N LYS A 26 14.43 -19.37 -20.02
CA LYS A 26 13.83 -18.57 -21.09
C LYS A 26 14.80 -17.54 -21.71
N LEU A 27 15.77 -17.08 -20.94
CA LEU A 27 16.84 -16.17 -21.38
C LEU A 27 18.07 -16.90 -21.91
N ASN A 28 18.11 -18.23 -21.81
CA ASN A 28 19.27 -19.06 -22.15
C ASN A 28 20.54 -18.64 -21.39
N ILE A 29 20.42 -18.38 -20.08
CA ILE A 29 21.54 -18.05 -19.19
C ILE A 29 21.50 -18.92 -17.93
N SER A 30 22.60 -18.95 -17.17
CA SER A 30 22.59 -19.64 -15.88
C SER A 30 21.69 -18.93 -14.86
N GLN A 31 21.09 -19.70 -13.95
CA GLN A 31 20.32 -19.15 -12.82
C GLN A 31 21.16 -18.18 -11.97
N SER A 32 22.46 -18.47 -11.79
CA SER A 32 23.39 -17.55 -11.10
C SER A 32 23.59 -16.22 -11.85
N ALA A 33 23.68 -16.23 -13.18
CA ALA A 33 23.79 -15.02 -13.97
C ALA A 33 22.50 -14.17 -13.88
N TYR A 34 21.35 -14.84 -13.89
CA TYR A 34 20.07 -14.16 -13.69
C TYR A 34 19.93 -13.58 -12.26
N ALA A 35 20.37 -14.30 -11.23
CA ALA A 35 20.38 -13.78 -9.86
C ALA A 35 21.24 -12.52 -9.72
N ARG A 36 22.42 -12.48 -10.37
CA ARG A 36 23.28 -11.29 -10.42
C ARG A 36 22.61 -10.10 -11.12
N ILE A 37 21.81 -10.35 -12.16
CA ILE A 37 20.98 -9.31 -12.79
C ILE A 37 20.00 -8.72 -11.76
N GLU A 38 19.25 -9.56 -11.05
CA GLU A 38 18.26 -9.10 -10.07
C GLU A 38 18.90 -8.33 -8.90
N ASN A 39 20.10 -8.73 -8.48
CA ASN A 39 20.88 -8.02 -7.44
C ASN A 39 21.51 -6.71 -7.93
N GLY A 40 21.50 -6.46 -9.25
CA GLY A 40 22.16 -5.31 -9.86
C GLY A 40 23.69 -5.39 -9.91
N GLU A 41 24.24 -6.60 -9.73
CA GLU A 41 25.66 -6.93 -9.82
C GLU A 41 26.14 -7.18 -11.26
N SER A 42 25.19 -7.25 -12.22
CA SER A 42 25.45 -7.37 -13.65
C SER A 42 24.61 -6.37 -14.45
N GLN A 43 25.20 -5.86 -15.54
CA GLN A 43 24.50 -5.04 -16.55
C GLN A 43 23.96 -5.85 -17.73
N SER A 44 24.13 -7.17 -17.73
CA SER A 44 23.64 -8.03 -18.80
C SER A 44 22.13 -7.96 -19.01
N TRP A 45 21.34 -7.43 -18.08
CA TRP A 45 19.91 -7.14 -18.33
C TRP A 45 19.68 -6.25 -19.56
N ALA A 46 20.63 -5.38 -19.91
CA ALA A 46 20.49 -4.49 -21.05
C ALA A 46 20.54 -5.26 -22.39
N SER A 47 21.40 -6.28 -22.49
CA SER A 47 21.48 -7.13 -23.69
C SER A 47 20.26 -8.05 -23.83
N HIS A 48 19.59 -8.35 -22.72
CA HIS A 48 18.41 -9.23 -22.69
C HIS A 48 17.09 -8.43 -22.62
N ILE A 49 17.12 -7.10 -22.77
CA ILE A 49 15.95 -6.26 -22.47
C ILE A 49 14.73 -6.59 -23.34
N GLU A 50 14.96 -6.91 -24.61
CA GLU A 50 13.91 -7.31 -25.57
C GLU A 50 13.27 -8.66 -25.19
N GLN A 51 14.10 -9.63 -24.79
CA GLN A 51 13.60 -10.93 -24.34
C GLN A 51 12.85 -10.80 -23.01
N LEU A 52 13.38 -10.01 -22.07
CA LEU A 52 12.73 -9.70 -20.80
C LEU A 52 11.38 -9.00 -21.01
N SER A 53 11.27 -8.08 -21.98
CA SER A 53 9.98 -7.46 -22.34
C SER A 53 8.98 -8.49 -22.86
N THR A 54 9.43 -9.45 -23.65
CA THR A 54 8.57 -10.52 -24.17
C THR A 54 8.14 -11.46 -23.03
N ILE A 55 9.05 -11.90 -22.18
CA ILE A 55 8.77 -12.82 -21.05
C ILE A 55 7.77 -12.19 -20.07
N PHE A 56 7.90 -10.90 -19.77
CA PHE A 56 7.04 -10.22 -18.81
C PHE A 56 5.89 -9.44 -19.46
N GLU A 57 5.78 -9.46 -20.78
CA GLU A 57 4.80 -8.73 -21.61
C GLU A 57 4.72 -7.24 -21.24
N VAL A 58 5.88 -6.57 -21.15
CA VAL A 58 5.98 -5.14 -20.85
C VAL A 58 6.85 -4.45 -21.88
N LYS A 59 6.70 -3.13 -22.07
CA LYS A 59 7.59 -2.38 -22.95
C LYS A 59 9.01 -2.29 -22.36
N PRO A 60 10.09 -2.34 -23.16
CA PRO A 60 11.48 -2.18 -22.68
C PRO A 60 11.69 -0.92 -21.81
N LYS A 61 11.01 0.19 -22.16
CA LYS A 61 11.09 1.45 -21.39
C LYS A 61 10.60 1.32 -19.94
N SER A 62 9.74 0.34 -19.62
CA SER A 62 9.22 0.11 -18.26
C SER A 62 10.32 -0.31 -17.28
N PHE A 63 11.36 -0.99 -17.76
CA PHE A 63 12.52 -1.35 -16.92
C PHE A 63 13.32 -0.09 -16.51
N LEU A 64 13.27 0.98 -17.31
CA LEU A 64 14.05 2.21 -17.10
C LEU A 64 13.25 3.32 -16.42
N SER A 65 11.92 3.34 -16.56
CA SER A 65 11.09 4.41 -16.00
C SER A 65 11.17 4.47 -14.47
N LYS A 66 11.60 5.57 -13.85
CA LYS A 66 11.49 5.72 -12.38
C LYS A 66 10.01 5.55 -11.99
N GLN A 67 9.62 4.40 -11.45
CA GLN A 67 8.23 4.21 -11.06
C GLN A 67 7.96 5.03 -9.80
N LYS A 68 6.93 5.89 -9.87
CA LYS A 68 6.06 6.10 -8.71
C LYS A 68 5.46 4.73 -8.42
N GLU A 69 5.74 4.17 -7.24
CA GLU A 69 5.20 2.87 -6.84
C GLU A 69 3.70 2.79 -7.13
N SER A 70 3.28 1.98 -8.10
CA SER A 70 1.88 1.56 -8.17
C SER A 70 1.67 0.55 -7.04
N PRO A 71 0.67 0.74 -6.15
CA PRO A 71 0.51 -0.11 -4.98
C PRO A 71 0.15 -1.52 -5.43
N SER A 72 1.01 -2.46 -5.09
CA SER A 72 0.76 -3.90 -5.17
C SER A 72 -0.60 -4.27 -4.56
N THR A 73 -1.27 -5.26 -5.15
CA THR A 73 -2.64 -5.73 -4.83
C THR A 73 -2.88 -6.04 -3.34
N LYS A 74 -1.83 -6.26 -2.54
CA LYS A 74 -1.91 -6.37 -1.07
C LYS A 74 -2.26 -5.04 -0.38
N LYS A 75 -1.70 -3.90 -0.84
CA LYS A 75 -2.00 -2.56 -0.31
C LYS A 75 -3.48 -2.16 -0.51
N GLN A 76 -4.17 -2.76 -1.48
CA GLN A 76 -5.56 -2.44 -1.79
C GLN A 76 -6.54 -3.09 -0.80
N LYS A 77 -6.29 -4.33 -0.37
CA LYS A 77 -7.03 -4.99 0.72
C LYS A 77 -6.81 -4.29 2.07
N ASP A 78 -5.57 -3.93 2.38
CA ASP A 78 -5.24 -3.21 3.61
C ASP A 78 -5.91 -1.82 3.66
N LYS A 79 -6.01 -1.13 2.52
CA LYS A 79 -6.70 0.16 2.42
C LYS A 79 -8.22 0.04 2.59
N LEU A 80 -8.81 -1.08 2.16
CA LEU A 80 -10.24 -1.35 2.32
C LEU A 80 -10.57 -1.63 3.80
N LEU A 81 -9.82 -2.53 4.44
CA LEU A 81 -9.96 -2.83 5.87
C LEU A 81 -9.75 -1.58 6.75
N PHE A 82 -8.81 -0.71 6.39
CA PHE A 82 -8.59 0.55 7.11
C PHE A 82 -9.77 1.52 6.98
N ARG A 83 -10.47 1.55 5.83
CA ARG A 83 -11.67 2.39 5.66
C ARG A 83 -12.82 1.90 6.55
N ASP A 84 -13.05 0.59 6.61
CA ASP A 84 -14.14 0.03 7.40
C ASP A 84 -13.93 0.28 8.90
N SER A 85 -12.70 0.10 9.38
CA SER A 85 -12.32 0.47 10.76
C SER A 85 -12.48 1.96 11.04
N LEU A 86 -12.14 2.84 10.09
CA LEU A 86 -12.27 4.29 10.27
C LEU A 86 -13.74 4.74 10.35
N LEU A 87 -14.63 4.11 9.57
CA LEU A 87 -16.06 4.37 9.61
C LEU A 87 -16.68 3.96 10.94
N ALA A 88 -16.36 2.74 11.42
CA ALA A 88 -16.84 2.26 12.71
C ALA A 88 -16.36 3.14 13.87
N LEU A 89 -15.09 3.58 13.83
CA LEU A 89 -14.53 4.48 14.84
C LEU A 89 -15.24 5.84 14.84
N ASN A 90 -15.51 6.41 13.66
CA ASN A 90 -16.25 7.65 13.55
C ASN A 90 -17.67 7.52 14.12
N GLU A 91 -18.37 6.42 13.85
CA GLU A 91 -19.71 6.16 14.39
C GLU A 91 -19.70 6.12 15.93
N VAL A 92 -18.70 5.48 16.54
CA VAL A 92 -18.53 5.45 18.00
C VAL A 92 -18.26 6.85 18.56
N TYR A 93 -17.40 7.64 17.89
CA TYR A 93 -17.13 9.01 18.33
C TYR A 93 -18.37 9.90 18.25
N GLN A 94 -19.19 9.78 17.20
CA GLN A 94 -20.45 10.52 17.09
C GLN A 94 -21.38 10.19 18.26
N LYS A 95 -21.62 8.90 18.53
CA LYS A 95 -22.46 8.48 19.67
C LYS A 95 -21.95 8.98 21.01
N LEU A 96 -20.62 9.04 21.18
CA LEU A 96 -20.00 9.55 22.40
C LEU A 96 -20.19 11.07 22.54
N ILE A 97 -20.02 11.82 21.46
CA ILE A 97 -20.27 13.26 21.41
C ILE A 97 -21.73 13.55 21.77
N ASP A 98 -22.67 12.88 21.12
CA ASP A 98 -24.12 13.02 21.38
C ASP A 98 -24.45 12.77 22.86
N GLN A 99 -23.82 11.75 23.47
CA GLN A 99 -24.01 11.45 24.88
C GLN A 99 -23.49 12.57 25.80
N TYR A 100 -22.35 13.17 25.47
CA TYR A 100 -21.79 14.28 26.23
C TYR A 100 -22.63 15.55 26.09
N GLU A 101 -23.10 15.87 24.89
CA GLU A 101 -23.98 17.01 24.65
C GLU A 101 -25.28 16.89 25.45
N LYS A 102 -25.90 15.70 25.45
CA LYS A 102 -27.10 15.44 26.25
C LYS A 102 -26.87 15.65 27.75
N ARG A 103 -25.76 15.13 28.30
CA ARG A 103 -25.42 15.30 29.73
C ARG A 103 -25.14 16.76 30.08
N LEU A 104 -24.57 17.52 29.14
CA LEU A 104 -24.32 18.95 29.35
C LEU A 104 -25.65 19.71 29.40
N GLN A 105 -26.58 19.41 28.49
CA GLN A 105 -27.92 19.98 28.50
C GLN A 105 -28.67 19.68 29.80
N GLU A 106 -28.69 18.42 30.25
CA GLU A 106 -29.32 18.01 31.51
C GLU A 106 -28.72 18.78 32.71
N LYS A 107 -27.41 19.02 32.71
CA LYS A 107 -26.72 19.81 33.75
C LYS A 107 -27.11 21.28 33.70
N ASP A 108 -27.20 21.87 32.52
CA ASP A 108 -27.58 23.28 32.35
C ASP A 108 -29.04 23.54 32.77
N GLU A 109 -29.94 22.60 32.49
CA GLU A 109 -31.33 22.62 32.95
C GLU A 109 -31.41 22.57 34.48
N LEU A 110 -30.66 21.67 35.12
CA LEU A 110 -30.58 21.57 36.59
C LEU A 110 -30.00 22.84 37.22
N ILE A 111 -28.93 23.40 36.66
CA ILE A 111 -28.34 24.65 37.14
C ILE A 111 -29.36 25.79 37.06
N THR A 112 -30.15 25.84 35.99
CA THR A 112 -31.21 26.84 35.80
C THR A 112 -32.30 26.70 36.86
N LEU A 113 -32.74 25.47 37.14
CA LEU A 113 -33.73 25.18 38.18
C LEU A 113 -33.23 25.60 39.57
N LEU A 114 -32.01 25.20 39.94
CA LEU A 114 -31.40 25.51 41.23
C LEU A 114 -31.19 27.01 41.44
N LYS A 115 -30.81 27.75 40.39
CA LYS A 115 -30.71 29.21 40.45
C LYS A 115 -32.07 29.84 40.74
N ARG A 116 -33.12 29.39 40.04
CA ARG A 116 -34.48 29.88 40.24
C ARG A 116 -35.00 29.61 41.66
N GLU A 117 -34.76 28.42 42.19
CA GLU A 117 -35.14 28.06 43.56
C GLU A 117 -34.44 28.94 44.60
N LYS A 118 -33.15 29.24 44.39
CA LYS A 118 -32.37 30.14 45.24
C LYS A 118 -32.86 31.59 45.17
N ASP A 119 -33.30 32.07 44.00
CA ASP A 119 -33.80 33.44 43.83
C ASP A 119 -35.19 33.65 44.44
N HIS A 120 -35.90 32.57 44.82
CA HIS A 120 -37.21 32.61 45.48
C HIS A 120 -37.15 32.42 47.01
N LEU A 121 -35.95 32.32 47.59
CA LEU A 121 -35.66 32.25 49.04
C LEU A 121 -35.13 33.59 49.56
#